data_AF-A0A7U4E5S7-F1
#
_entry.id   AF-A0A7U4E5S7-F1
#
_cell.length_a   1.000
_cell.length_b   1.000
_cell.length_c   1.000
_cell.angle_alpha   90.00
_cell.angle_beta   90.00
_cell.angle_gamma   90.00
#
_symmetry.space_group_name_H-M   'P 1'
#
loop_
_entity.id
_entity.type
_entity.pdbx_description
1 polymer ?
#
loop_
_entity_poly.entity_id
_entity_poly.type
_entity_poly.pdbx_seq_one_letter_code
_entity_poly.pdbx_strand_id
1 'polypeptide(L)'
;MKTSDSANYQRALLDCEDALNRVNLHEEEGFTVRFAIFSANLTNFLPEIPQSEHFGLFKSLLNNLAFESFERNLLQIGDFCEVKGNVKALKSARTPHIFCTFHLGSYRIIANMLIRMGHNFSTIVRQDVYNKQLESMMSYTARMKEKYDTESQVSVLNAEDPQILLKLIRELKSGRSLLVYLDGNTGSGDEKLDPVDFLSQKINARKGMTYLSYLTGVPLVPVVSYRKPDRSNMLYLGEAIKAEAGITREEFSTQTLQYLFDFFAKYVASYPEQWEGWNYIHNALVNREESLQSPPHSAYKRIQYEFNFSRYSIFELQDAPVLFDKILYSTYEISDGLKEYLLKPPFVNPKQALGKYVFKELVRQGILI
;
A
#
# COMPACT_ATOMS: atom_id res chain seq x y z
N MET A 1 -24.09 -12.89 19.14
CA MET A 1 -24.11 -12.08 17.90
C MET A 1 -25.43 -12.34 17.20
N LYS A 2 -26.23 -11.32 16.85
CA LYS A 2 -27.47 -11.55 16.10
C LYS A 2 -27.10 -11.89 14.65
N THR A 3 -27.49 -13.06 14.19
CA THR A 3 -27.24 -13.56 12.81
C THR A 3 -27.69 -12.57 11.73
N SER A 4 -28.68 -11.72 12.02
CA SER A 4 -29.17 -10.65 11.15
C SER A 4 -28.10 -9.60 10.80
N ASP A 5 -27.24 -9.22 11.74
CA ASP A 5 -26.33 -8.07 11.55
C ASP A 5 -25.14 -8.46 10.67
N SER A 6 -24.67 -9.70 10.80
CA SER A 6 -23.65 -10.28 9.93
C SER A 6 -24.18 -10.49 8.51
N ALA A 7 -25.42 -10.96 8.36
CA ALA A 7 -26.05 -11.11 7.05
C ALA A 7 -26.24 -9.75 6.33
N ASN A 8 -26.62 -8.70 7.06
CA ASN A 8 -26.74 -7.35 6.52
C ASN A 8 -25.39 -6.76 6.09
N TYR A 9 -24.34 -6.98 6.89
CA TYR A 9 -22.99 -6.56 6.53
C TYR A 9 -22.51 -7.25 5.25
N GLN A 10 -22.67 -8.57 5.14
CA GLN A 10 -22.30 -9.32 3.94
C GLN A 10 -23.10 -8.87 2.71
N ARG A 11 -24.39 -8.58 2.87
CA ARG A 11 -25.22 -8.02 1.79
C ARG A 11 -24.70 -6.67 1.32
N ALA A 12 -24.33 -5.77 2.23
CA ALA A 12 -23.79 -4.47 1.87
C ALA A 12 -22.48 -4.57 1.07
N LEU A 13 -21.60 -5.54 1.41
CA LEU A 13 -20.39 -5.80 0.62
C LEU A 13 -20.73 -6.27 -0.80
N LEU A 14 -21.70 -7.18 -0.94
CA LEU A 14 -22.18 -7.63 -2.25
C LEU A 14 -22.78 -6.48 -3.06
N ASP A 15 -23.57 -5.61 -2.43
CA ASP A 15 -24.15 -4.43 -3.08
C ASP A 15 -23.05 -3.48 -3.60
N CYS A 16 -21.95 -3.32 -2.85
CA CYS A 16 -20.78 -2.55 -3.30
C CYS A 16 -20.09 -3.19 -4.52
N GLU A 17 -19.89 -4.51 -4.52
CA GLU A 17 -19.31 -5.23 -5.67
C GLU A 17 -20.21 -5.10 -6.92
N ASP A 18 -21.52 -5.28 -6.73
CA ASP A 18 -22.51 -5.17 -7.80
C ASP A 18 -22.57 -3.75 -8.37
N ALA A 19 -22.43 -2.73 -7.51
CA ALA A 19 -22.34 -1.35 -7.95
C ALA A 19 -21.09 -1.12 -8.82
N LEU A 20 -19.91 -1.59 -8.39
CA LEU A 20 -18.68 -1.46 -9.18
C LEU A 20 -18.76 -2.23 -10.50
N ASN A 21 -19.39 -3.42 -10.51
CA ASN A 21 -19.58 -4.22 -11.71
C ASN A 21 -20.44 -3.55 -12.78
N ARG A 22 -21.26 -2.55 -12.42
CA ARG A 22 -22.08 -1.77 -13.36
C ARG A 22 -21.33 -0.58 -13.96
N VAL A 23 -20.17 -0.20 -13.40
CA VAL A 23 -19.35 0.91 -13.88
C VAL A 23 -18.48 0.42 -15.04
N ASN A 24 -18.47 1.16 -16.15
CA ASN A 24 -17.48 0.95 -17.20
C ASN A 24 -16.14 1.54 -16.77
N LEU A 25 -15.32 0.75 -16.06
CA LEU A 25 -14.05 1.21 -15.51
C LEU A 25 -13.12 1.83 -16.56
N HIS A 26 -13.20 1.42 -17.83
CA HIS A 26 -12.36 1.97 -18.90
C HIS A 26 -12.70 3.41 -19.28
N GLU A 27 -13.89 3.89 -18.94
CA GLU A 27 -14.34 5.27 -19.16
C GLU A 27 -14.01 6.18 -17.96
N GLU A 28 -13.59 5.62 -16.83
CA GLU A 28 -13.25 6.37 -15.63
C GLU A 28 -11.93 7.13 -15.81
N GLU A 29 -11.93 8.39 -15.38
CA GLU A 29 -10.77 9.27 -15.51
C GLU A 29 -9.54 8.69 -14.80
N GLY A 30 -8.42 8.59 -15.53
CA GLY A 30 -7.16 8.06 -15.01
C GLY A 30 -7.14 6.56 -14.75
N PHE A 31 -8.19 5.80 -15.11
CA PHE A 31 -8.22 4.34 -14.94
C PHE A 31 -7.00 3.65 -15.54
N THR A 32 -6.70 3.96 -16.81
CA THR A 32 -5.59 3.32 -17.54
C THR A 32 -4.25 3.58 -16.88
N VAL A 33 -4.04 4.81 -16.36
CA VAL A 33 -2.82 5.19 -15.63
C VAL A 33 -2.71 4.39 -14.34
N ARG A 34 -3.79 4.35 -13.54
CA ARG A 34 -3.81 3.61 -12.26
C ARG A 34 -3.58 2.11 -12.48
N PHE A 35 -4.23 1.52 -13.48
CA PHE A 35 -4.02 0.13 -13.86
C PHE A 35 -2.59 -0.13 -14.32
N ALA A 36 -2.00 0.75 -15.15
CA ALA A 36 -0.64 0.59 -15.62
C ALA A 36 0.37 0.62 -14.44
N ILE A 37 0.20 1.55 -13.49
CA ILE A 37 1.02 1.62 -12.27
C ILE A 37 0.83 0.37 -11.41
N PHE A 38 -0.42 -0.06 -11.18
CA PHE A 38 -0.72 -1.28 -10.43
C PHE A 38 -0.05 -2.52 -11.07
N SER A 39 -0.21 -2.69 -12.39
CA SER A 39 0.41 -3.78 -13.16
C SER A 39 1.93 -3.71 -13.10
N ALA A 40 2.53 -2.53 -13.13
CA ALA A 40 3.97 -2.36 -12.96
C ALA A 40 4.40 -2.80 -11.56
N ASN A 41 3.68 -2.40 -10.52
CA ASN A 41 3.99 -2.82 -9.16
C ASN A 41 3.87 -4.33 -8.95
N LEU A 42 2.83 -4.99 -9.47
CA LEU A 42 2.76 -6.45 -9.41
C LEU A 42 3.92 -7.10 -10.18
N THR A 43 4.22 -6.63 -11.40
CA THR A 43 5.33 -7.18 -12.20
C THR A 43 6.67 -7.10 -11.48
N ASN A 44 6.92 -6.00 -10.76
CA ASN A 44 8.19 -5.79 -10.07
C ASN A 44 8.23 -6.50 -8.71
N PHE A 45 7.17 -6.41 -7.91
CA PHE A 45 7.20 -6.91 -6.53
C PHE A 45 6.77 -8.38 -6.41
N LEU A 46 5.84 -8.84 -7.24
CA LEU A 46 5.27 -10.20 -7.27
C LEU A 46 5.33 -10.78 -8.71
N PRO A 47 6.53 -10.92 -9.32
CA PRO A 47 6.72 -11.36 -10.70
C PRO A 47 6.17 -12.77 -10.99
N GLU A 48 5.91 -13.57 -9.95
CA GLU A 48 5.26 -14.87 -10.05
C GLU A 48 3.78 -14.77 -10.46
N ILE A 49 3.14 -13.62 -10.27
CA ILE A 49 1.77 -13.37 -10.70
C ILE A 49 1.78 -13.05 -12.21
N PRO A 50 1.11 -13.84 -13.06
CA PRO A 50 1.04 -13.56 -14.48
C PRO A 50 0.30 -12.26 -14.79
N GLN A 51 0.78 -11.50 -15.79
CA GLN A 51 0.14 -10.23 -16.17
C GLN A 51 -1.32 -10.38 -16.61
N SER A 52 -1.71 -11.55 -17.11
CA SER A 52 -3.10 -11.87 -17.44
C SER A 52 -4.05 -11.78 -16.25
N GLU A 53 -3.54 -11.91 -15.02
CA GLU A 53 -4.34 -11.84 -13.78
C GLU A 53 -4.42 -10.43 -13.20
N HIS A 54 -3.53 -9.51 -13.62
CA HIS A 54 -3.42 -8.18 -13.02
C HIS A 54 -4.72 -7.38 -13.08
N PHE A 55 -5.48 -7.49 -14.17
CA PHE A 55 -6.74 -6.75 -14.30
C PHE A 55 -7.79 -7.23 -13.29
N GLY A 56 -7.88 -8.54 -13.06
CA GLY A 56 -8.79 -9.13 -12.07
C GLY A 56 -8.41 -8.72 -10.64
N LEU A 57 -7.11 -8.70 -10.33
CA LEU A 57 -6.59 -8.22 -9.05
C LEU A 57 -6.81 -6.72 -8.86
N PHE A 58 -6.63 -5.91 -9.91
CA PHE A 58 -6.87 -4.48 -9.85
C PHE A 58 -8.35 -4.17 -9.59
N LYS A 59 -9.27 -4.87 -10.26
CA LYS A 59 -10.70 -4.76 -9.99
C LYS A 59 -11.03 -5.16 -8.54
N SER A 60 -10.39 -6.20 -8.04
CA SER A 60 -10.54 -6.64 -6.65
C SER A 60 -9.98 -5.62 -5.65
N LEU A 61 -8.90 -4.92 -5.98
CA LEU A 61 -8.40 -3.77 -5.22
C LEU A 61 -9.43 -2.65 -5.15
N LEU A 62 -10.02 -2.28 -6.29
CA LEU A 62 -11.07 -1.25 -6.32
C LEU A 62 -12.28 -1.62 -5.45
N ASN A 63 -12.69 -2.90 -5.45
CA ASN A 63 -13.73 -3.41 -4.54
C ASN A 63 -13.32 -3.24 -3.07
N ASN A 64 -12.09 -3.64 -2.71
CA ASN A 64 -11.60 -3.51 -1.33
C ASN A 64 -11.54 -2.05 -0.86
N LEU A 65 -11.17 -1.12 -1.75
CA LEU A 65 -11.20 0.32 -1.46
C LEU A 65 -12.64 0.84 -1.30
N ALA A 66 -13.60 0.34 -2.10
CA ALA A 66 -15.01 0.66 -1.93
C ALA A 66 -15.55 0.15 -0.56
N PHE A 67 -15.14 -1.04 -0.14
CA PHE A 67 -15.49 -1.58 1.17
C PHE A 67 -14.93 -0.71 2.31
N GLU A 68 -13.69 -0.25 2.21
CA GLU A 68 -13.11 0.68 3.20
C GLU A 68 -13.97 1.93 3.37
N SER A 69 -14.44 2.51 2.25
CA SER A 69 -15.28 3.71 2.26
C SER A 69 -16.60 3.47 3.00
N PHE A 70 -17.24 2.32 2.77
CA PHE A 70 -18.44 1.90 3.48
C PHE A 70 -18.19 1.66 4.98
N GLU A 71 -17.14 0.91 5.31
CA GLU A 71 -16.84 0.48 6.67
C GLU A 71 -16.38 1.63 7.59
N ARG A 72 -15.85 2.71 7.01
CA ARG A 72 -15.37 3.90 7.72
C ARG A 72 -16.33 4.42 8.78
N ASN A 73 -17.64 4.31 8.54
CA ASN A 73 -18.67 4.85 9.43
C ASN A 73 -19.38 3.77 10.28
N LEU A 74 -18.99 2.50 10.12
CA LEU A 74 -19.62 1.38 10.80
C LEU A 74 -18.99 1.15 12.18
N LEU A 75 -19.61 1.69 13.22
CA LEU A 75 -19.11 1.61 14.60
C LEU A 75 -18.95 0.16 15.10
N GLN A 76 -19.74 -0.77 14.56
CA GLN A 76 -19.75 -2.18 14.93
C GLN A 76 -18.91 -3.07 14.03
N ILE A 77 -18.08 -2.51 13.15
CA ILE A 77 -17.23 -3.30 12.24
C ILE A 77 -16.37 -4.31 13.00
N GLY A 78 -15.95 -3.95 14.22
CA GLY A 78 -15.21 -4.83 15.09
C GLY A 78 -15.95 -6.10 15.55
N ASP A 79 -17.28 -6.11 15.53
CA ASP A 79 -18.08 -7.31 15.84
C ASP A 79 -18.03 -8.34 14.70
N PHE A 80 -17.61 -7.92 13.50
CA PHE A 80 -17.46 -8.76 12.31
C PHE A 80 -16.00 -9.13 12.04
N CYS A 81 -15.14 -9.06 13.06
CA CYS A 81 -13.72 -9.34 12.96
C CYS A 81 -13.31 -10.48 13.89
N GLU A 82 -12.64 -11.49 13.32
CA GLU A 82 -11.92 -12.49 14.11
C GLU A 82 -10.55 -11.94 14.51
N VAL A 83 -10.14 -12.13 15.77
CA VAL A 83 -8.83 -11.69 16.28
C VAL A 83 -7.95 -12.90 16.58
N LYS A 84 -6.76 -12.96 15.98
CA LYS A 84 -5.76 -14.01 16.17
C LYS A 84 -4.37 -13.47 16.52
N GLY A 85 -3.47 -14.40 16.87
CA GLY A 85 -2.09 -14.11 17.23
C GLY A 85 -1.93 -13.73 18.70
N ASN A 86 -0.93 -12.92 19.02
CA ASN A 86 -0.65 -12.51 20.39
C ASN A 86 -1.48 -11.29 20.80
N VAL A 87 -2.67 -11.57 21.34
CA VAL A 87 -3.64 -10.53 21.76
C VAL A 87 -3.31 -9.86 23.10
N LYS A 88 -2.16 -10.13 23.72
CA LYS A 88 -1.81 -9.57 25.05
C LYS A 88 -1.79 -8.04 25.02
N ALA A 89 -1.11 -7.46 24.03
CA ALA A 89 -1.02 -6.01 23.85
C ALA A 89 -2.39 -5.36 23.65
N LEU A 90 -3.27 -6.03 22.91
CA LEU A 90 -4.62 -5.55 22.69
C LEU A 90 -5.45 -5.54 23.98
N LYS A 91 -5.22 -6.47 24.90
CA LYS A 91 -5.92 -6.58 26.19
C LYS A 91 -5.34 -5.67 27.30
N SER A 92 -4.19 -5.05 27.10
CA SER A 92 -3.48 -4.25 28.12
C SER A 92 -3.56 -2.75 27.86
N ALA A 93 -4.76 -2.18 27.84
CA ALA A 93 -5.03 -0.78 27.52
C ALA A 93 -4.33 0.28 28.40
N ARG A 94 -3.88 -0.11 29.60
CA ARG A 94 -3.14 0.77 30.53
C ARG A 94 -1.63 0.76 30.30
N THR A 95 -1.12 -0.12 29.45
CA THR A 95 0.31 -0.20 29.12
C THR A 95 0.49 0.33 27.70
N PRO A 96 1.37 1.33 27.49
CA PRO A 96 1.59 1.87 26.15
C PRO A 96 2.23 0.82 25.24
N HIS A 97 1.78 0.79 23.99
CA HIS A 97 2.37 0.01 22.90
C HIS A 97 2.45 0.88 21.65
N ILE A 98 3.36 0.55 20.74
CA ILE A 98 3.38 1.13 19.39
C ILE A 98 2.80 0.09 18.44
N PHE A 99 1.51 0.20 18.11
CA PHE A 99 0.85 -0.66 17.15
C PHE A 99 1.27 -0.27 15.73
N CYS A 100 2.03 -1.15 15.08
CA CYS A 100 2.57 -0.98 13.74
C CYS A 100 1.69 -1.73 12.75
N THR A 101 1.07 -1.00 11.82
CA THR A 101 0.15 -1.55 10.82
C THR A 101 0.44 -0.99 9.42
N PHE A 102 -0.35 -1.46 8.45
CA PHE A 102 -0.28 -1.14 7.04
C PHE A 102 -1.71 -0.96 6.48
N HIS A 103 -1.86 -0.34 5.32
CA HIS A 103 -3.14 -0.10 4.65
C HIS A 103 -3.63 -1.35 3.91
N LEU A 104 -3.76 -2.46 4.65
CA LEU A 104 -4.20 -3.77 4.15
C LEU A 104 -5.60 -4.08 4.68
N GLY A 105 -6.48 -4.57 3.79
CA GLY A 105 -7.82 -5.03 4.14
C GLY A 105 -8.64 -3.93 4.85
N SER A 106 -9.41 -4.32 5.87
CA SER A 106 -10.14 -3.37 6.71
C SER A 106 -9.28 -2.87 7.88
N TYR A 107 -8.22 -2.13 7.57
CA TYR A 107 -7.24 -1.68 8.57
C TYR A 107 -7.85 -0.76 9.66
N ARG A 108 -8.96 -0.07 9.38
CA ARG A 108 -9.67 0.77 10.36
C ARG A 108 -10.25 -0.01 11.55
N ILE A 109 -10.44 -1.33 11.41
CA ILE A 109 -10.84 -2.20 12.51
C ILE A 109 -9.84 -2.12 13.66
N ILE A 110 -8.57 -1.85 13.39
CA ILE A 110 -7.53 -1.72 14.41
C ILE A 110 -7.86 -0.56 15.35
N ALA A 111 -8.11 0.63 14.79
CA ALA A 111 -8.51 1.79 15.58
C ALA A 111 -9.85 1.53 16.31
N ASN A 112 -10.82 0.90 15.66
CA ASN A 112 -12.09 0.51 16.28
C ASN A 112 -11.86 -0.37 17.53
N MET A 113 -11.05 -1.42 17.40
CA MET A 113 -10.71 -2.34 18.49
C MET A 113 -9.98 -1.63 19.64
N LEU A 114 -9.00 -0.78 19.34
CA LEU A 114 -8.27 -0.02 20.35
C LEU A 114 -9.20 0.89 21.16
N ILE A 115 -10.10 1.62 20.50
CA ILE A 115 -11.08 2.49 21.17
C ILE A 115 -12.01 1.66 22.06
N ARG A 116 -12.57 0.57 21.54
CA ARG A 116 -13.50 -0.31 22.27
C ARG A 116 -12.86 -0.95 23.49
N MET A 117 -11.56 -1.24 23.42
CA MET A 117 -10.81 -1.87 24.51
C MET A 117 -10.22 -0.84 25.49
N GLY A 118 -10.54 0.44 25.31
CA GLY A 118 -10.17 1.50 26.26
C GLY A 118 -8.74 2.02 26.11
N HIS A 119 -8.07 1.76 24.97
CA HIS A 119 -6.73 2.29 24.73
C HIS A 119 -6.78 3.80 24.50
N ASN A 120 -6.02 4.55 25.29
CA ASN A 120 -5.67 5.91 24.92
C ASN A 120 -4.53 5.86 23.91
N PHE A 121 -4.74 6.36 22.70
CA PHE A 121 -3.69 6.32 21.67
C PHE A 121 -3.67 7.51 20.74
N SER A 122 -2.53 7.67 20.09
CA SER A 122 -2.29 8.76 19.14
C SER A 122 -1.93 8.16 17.79
N THR A 123 -2.51 8.70 16.71
CA THR A 123 -2.17 8.31 15.34
C THR A 123 -1.49 9.46 14.63
N ILE A 124 -0.58 9.14 13.72
CA ILE A 124 0.06 10.13 12.86
C ILE A 124 -0.53 10.07 11.45
N VAL A 125 -0.74 11.24 10.84
CA VAL A 125 -1.27 11.37 9.48
C VAL A 125 -0.51 12.46 8.72
N ARG A 126 -0.54 12.40 7.38
CA ARG A 126 0.01 13.46 6.51
C ARG A 126 -0.72 14.79 6.73
N GLN A 127 -0.07 15.90 6.38
CA GLN A 127 -0.62 17.24 6.61
C GLN A 127 -1.97 17.47 5.90
N ASP A 128 -2.13 16.94 4.69
CA ASP A 128 -3.35 17.05 3.90
C ASP A 128 -4.51 16.24 4.53
N VAL A 129 -4.23 15.03 5.01
CA VAL A 129 -5.19 14.19 5.74
C VAL A 129 -5.57 14.85 7.07
N TYR A 130 -4.59 15.42 7.78
CA TYR A 130 -4.83 16.17 9.02
C TYR A 130 -5.84 17.30 8.77
N ASN A 131 -5.64 18.10 7.72
CA ASN A 131 -6.51 19.23 7.42
C ASN A 131 -7.91 18.82 6.96
N LYS A 132 -8.03 17.70 6.23
CA LYS A 132 -9.30 17.27 5.62
C LYS A 132 -10.14 16.33 6.47
N GLN A 133 -9.51 15.49 7.30
CA GLN A 133 -10.19 14.35 7.94
C GLN A 133 -10.21 14.40 9.46
N LEU A 134 -9.54 15.37 10.10
CA LEU A 134 -9.47 15.45 11.57
C LEU A 134 -10.86 15.48 12.22
N GLU A 135 -11.76 16.32 11.73
CA GLU A 135 -13.12 16.44 12.29
C GLU A 135 -13.89 15.12 12.18
N SER A 136 -13.79 14.43 11.04
CA SER A 136 -14.43 13.13 10.84
C SER A 136 -13.87 12.06 11.80
N MET A 137 -12.55 12.03 12.02
CA MET A 137 -11.92 11.11 12.97
C MET A 137 -12.33 11.38 14.42
N MET A 138 -12.46 12.65 14.80
CA MET A 138 -12.93 13.06 16.13
C MET A 138 -14.42 12.74 16.33
N SER A 139 -15.25 13.00 15.32
CA SER A 139 -16.67 12.63 15.32
C SER A 139 -16.88 11.12 15.44
N TYR A 140 -16.12 10.32 14.68
CA TYR A 140 -16.13 8.87 14.80
C TYR A 140 -15.77 8.41 16.22
N THR A 141 -14.71 8.98 16.80
CA THR A 141 -14.28 8.67 18.17
C THR A 141 -15.38 9.00 19.19
N ALA A 142 -16.03 10.17 19.08
CA ALA A 142 -17.12 10.56 19.97
C ALA A 142 -18.30 9.57 19.90
N ARG A 143 -18.71 9.18 18.70
CA ARG A 143 -19.77 8.18 18.48
C ARG A 143 -19.40 6.80 19.03
N MET A 144 -18.13 6.41 18.94
CA MET A 144 -17.64 5.16 19.54
C MET A 144 -17.71 5.19 21.07
N LYS A 145 -17.35 6.33 21.69
CA LYS A 145 -17.45 6.53 23.14
C LYS A 145 -18.89 6.39 23.62
N GLU A 146 -19.82 7.07 22.94
CA GLU A 146 -21.25 7.01 23.26
C GLU A 146 -21.81 5.58 23.13
N LYS A 147 -21.47 4.88 22.03
CA LYS A 147 -22.01 3.53 21.77
C LYS A 147 -21.46 2.45 22.70
N TYR A 148 -20.18 2.52 23.06
CA TYR A 148 -19.49 1.44 23.78
C TYR A 148 -19.08 1.81 25.22
N ASP A 149 -19.48 2.98 25.71
CA ASP A 149 -19.17 3.48 27.06
C ASP A 149 -17.67 3.38 27.41
N THR A 150 -16.83 3.85 26.49
CA THR A 150 -15.36 3.80 26.62
C THR A 150 -14.79 5.17 26.94
N GLU A 151 -13.80 5.21 27.84
CA GLU A 151 -13.05 6.43 28.20
C GLU A 151 -11.89 6.73 27.23
N SER A 152 -11.67 5.88 26.21
CA SER A 152 -10.56 5.97 25.25
C SER A 152 -10.41 7.36 24.61
N GLN A 153 -9.25 7.98 24.79
CA GLN A 153 -8.90 9.27 24.20
C GLN A 153 -8.01 9.09 22.97
N VAL A 154 -8.51 9.48 21.79
CA VAL A 154 -7.76 9.46 20.53
C VAL A 154 -7.23 10.85 20.22
N SER A 155 -5.95 10.95 19.87
CA SER A 155 -5.35 12.16 19.31
C SER A 155 -4.79 11.90 17.92
N VAL A 156 -4.82 12.91 17.07
CA VAL A 156 -4.25 12.87 15.72
C VAL A 156 -3.13 13.88 15.67
N LEU A 157 -1.96 13.45 15.20
CA LEU A 157 -0.76 14.26 15.09
C LEU A 157 -0.34 14.35 13.62
N ASN A 158 0.23 15.49 13.23
CA ASN A 158 0.78 15.66 11.89
C ASN A 158 2.18 15.03 11.79
N ALA A 159 2.37 14.10 10.86
CA ALA A 159 3.63 13.42 10.60
C ALA A 159 4.74 14.34 10.05
N GLU A 160 4.35 15.47 9.45
CA GLU A 160 5.27 16.44 8.83
C GLU A 160 5.69 17.56 9.79
N ASP A 161 5.21 17.54 11.03
CA ASP A 161 5.62 18.48 12.06
C ASP A 161 7.10 18.26 12.43
N PRO A 162 7.98 19.30 12.37
CA PRO A 162 9.40 19.16 12.70
C PRO A 162 9.66 18.64 14.13
N GLN A 163 8.70 18.82 15.05
CA GLN A 163 8.77 18.36 16.44
C GLN A 163 8.04 17.03 16.67
N ILE A 164 7.60 16.33 15.62
CA ILE A 164 6.78 15.11 15.74
C ILE A 164 7.42 14.06 16.65
N LEU A 165 8.73 13.83 16.55
CA LEU A 165 9.42 12.85 17.40
C LEU A 165 9.30 13.19 18.89
N LEU A 166 9.45 14.46 19.25
CA LEU A 166 9.31 14.92 20.64
C LEU A 166 7.86 14.77 21.13
N LYS A 167 6.87 15.05 20.28
CA LYS A 167 5.46 14.86 20.59
C LYS A 167 5.15 13.39 20.85
N LEU A 168 5.62 12.49 19.99
CA LEU A 168 5.42 11.05 20.16
C LEU A 168 6.07 10.50 21.43
N ILE A 169 7.26 10.96 21.80
CA ILE A 169 7.90 10.60 23.08
C ILE A 169 7.03 11.04 24.27
N ARG A 170 6.43 12.24 24.21
CA ARG A 170 5.54 12.74 25.28
C ARG A 170 4.27 11.91 25.39
N GLU A 171 3.66 11.53 24.27
CA GLU A 171 2.48 10.65 24.26
C GLU A 171 2.80 9.29 24.91
N LEU A 172 3.90 8.65 24.52
CA LEU A 172 4.32 7.38 25.09
C LEU A 172 4.63 7.48 26.59
N LYS A 173 5.32 8.54 27.02
CA LYS A 173 5.64 8.78 28.43
C LYS A 173 4.42 9.11 29.29
N SER A 174 3.35 9.65 28.71
CA SER A 174 2.07 9.88 29.42
C SER A 174 1.20 8.62 29.50
N GLY A 175 1.71 7.47 29.05
CA GLY A 175 1.02 6.19 29.07
C GLY A 175 0.07 5.96 27.90
N ARG A 176 0.14 6.80 26.85
CA ARG A 176 -0.66 6.65 25.63
C ARG A 176 0.06 5.72 24.66
N SER A 177 -0.70 4.85 24.00
CA SER A 177 -0.20 4.02 22.89
C SER A 177 -0.09 4.84 21.61
N LEU A 178 0.57 4.28 20.58
CA LEU A 178 0.58 4.83 19.23
C LEU A 178 -0.04 3.84 18.25
N LEU A 179 -0.78 4.33 17.26
CA LEU A 179 -1.19 3.58 16.08
C LEU A 179 -0.51 4.19 14.86
N VAL A 180 0.31 3.40 14.16
CA VAL A 180 1.17 3.93 13.08
C VAL A 180 1.11 3.04 11.84
N TYR A 181 0.92 3.69 10.69
CA TYR A 181 0.92 3.07 9.37
C TYR A 181 2.31 3.21 8.73
N LEU A 182 3.03 2.09 8.61
CA LEU A 182 4.45 2.11 8.20
C LEU A 182 4.63 2.24 6.68
N ASP A 183 3.65 1.82 5.89
CA ASP A 183 3.64 1.93 4.42
C ASP A 183 3.35 3.36 3.91
N GLY A 184 2.90 4.27 4.77
CA GLY A 184 2.66 5.66 4.37
C GLY A 184 3.94 6.42 3.99
N ASN A 185 5.11 5.98 4.47
CA ASN A 185 6.45 6.51 4.22
C ASN A 185 6.62 8.04 4.24
N THR A 186 5.73 8.78 4.90
CA THR A 186 5.76 10.24 5.03
C THR A 186 6.27 10.71 6.38
N GLY A 187 6.96 11.84 6.38
CA GLY A 187 7.46 12.51 7.59
C GLY A 187 8.55 13.52 7.28
N SER A 188 8.85 14.38 8.25
CA SER A 188 9.91 15.40 8.12
C SER A 188 11.32 14.78 8.23
N GLY A 189 12.21 15.13 7.30
CA GLY A 189 13.65 14.77 7.31
C GLY A 189 13.99 13.55 6.45
N ASP A 190 14.99 13.71 5.58
CA ASP A 190 15.49 12.69 4.64
C ASP A 190 16.44 11.67 5.30
N GLU A 191 17.06 12.02 6.42
CA GLU A 191 18.16 11.27 7.05
C GLU A 191 17.74 10.00 7.82
N LYS A 192 16.53 9.45 7.60
CA LYS A 192 16.00 8.32 8.40
C LYS A 192 15.31 7.23 7.59
N LEU A 193 15.78 7.03 6.36
CA LEU A 193 15.39 5.89 5.54
C LEU A 193 16.44 4.79 5.67
N ASP A 194 15.97 3.57 5.94
CA ASP A 194 16.80 2.37 5.80
C ASP A 194 16.24 1.53 4.64
N PRO A 195 17.11 0.96 3.79
CA PRO A 195 16.66 0.00 2.79
C PRO A 195 16.18 -1.27 3.49
N VAL A 196 15.00 -1.75 3.10
CA VAL A 196 14.45 -3.03 3.52
C VAL A 196 14.11 -3.88 2.31
N ASP A 197 14.34 -5.19 2.44
CA ASP A 197 13.82 -6.17 1.48
C ASP A 197 12.30 -6.25 1.65
N PHE A 198 11.55 -6.09 0.57
CA PHE A 198 10.10 -6.18 0.55
C PHE A 198 9.63 -6.85 -0.74
N LEU A 199 9.13 -8.08 -0.59
CA LEU A 199 8.80 -8.96 -1.72
C LEU A 199 10.03 -9.14 -2.63
N SER A 200 9.88 -9.02 -3.95
CA SER A 200 11.00 -9.15 -4.90
C SER A 200 11.85 -7.87 -5.06
N GLN A 201 11.69 -6.88 -4.17
CA GLN A 201 12.29 -5.56 -4.30
C GLN A 201 12.98 -5.09 -3.02
N LYS A 202 13.78 -4.02 -3.15
CA LYS A 202 14.26 -3.21 -2.03
C LYS A 202 13.58 -1.86 -2.03
N ILE A 203 13.10 -1.43 -0.86
CA ILE A 203 12.46 -0.12 -0.66
C ILE A 203 13.12 0.64 0.48
N ASN A 204 13.12 1.95 0.40
CA ASN A 204 13.52 2.86 1.47
C ASN A 204 12.35 3.08 2.42
N ALA A 205 12.47 2.60 3.66
CA ALA A 205 11.43 2.72 4.69
C ALA A 205 11.91 3.56 5.88
N ARG A 206 10.98 4.32 6.50
CA ARG A 206 11.28 5.16 7.67
C ARG A 206 11.48 4.34 8.94
N LYS A 207 12.66 4.44 9.54
CA LYS A 207 13.00 3.79 10.83
C LYS A 207 12.60 4.57 12.09
N GLY A 208 11.79 5.62 11.93
CA GLY A 208 11.45 6.52 13.04
C GLY A 208 10.78 5.82 14.22
N MET A 209 9.89 4.85 13.95
CA MET A 209 9.15 4.14 14.99
C MET A 209 10.01 3.11 15.74
N THR A 210 10.94 2.45 15.04
CA THR A 210 11.88 1.53 15.68
C THR A 210 12.84 2.27 16.59
N TYR A 211 13.31 3.45 16.15
CA TYR A 211 14.10 4.31 17.01
C TYR A 211 13.32 4.80 18.23
N LEU A 212 12.06 5.21 18.04
CA LEU A 212 11.19 5.64 19.13
C LEU A 212 10.98 4.55 20.18
N SER A 213 10.77 3.30 19.74
CA SER A 213 10.64 2.14 20.62
C SER A 213 11.92 1.92 21.44
N TYR A 214 13.09 1.98 20.81
CA TYR A 214 14.38 1.86 21.49
C TYR A 214 14.55 2.92 22.58
N LEU A 215 14.26 4.19 22.27
CA LEU A 215 14.43 5.31 23.21
C LEU A 215 13.47 5.26 24.40
N THR A 216 12.24 4.81 24.18
CA THR A 216 11.19 4.85 25.19
C THR A 216 11.05 3.54 25.96
N GLY A 217 11.64 2.45 25.45
CA GLY A 217 11.45 1.10 25.97
C GLY A 217 10.04 0.54 25.74
N VAL A 218 9.19 1.25 25.00
CA VAL A 218 7.83 0.83 24.65
C VAL A 218 7.89 -0.19 23.51
N PRO A 219 7.23 -1.35 23.64
CA PRO A 219 7.29 -2.38 22.62
C PRO A 219 6.52 -2.01 21.35
N LEU A 220 7.03 -2.47 20.21
CA LEU A 220 6.35 -2.44 18.92
C LEU A 220 5.48 -3.68 18.79
N VAL A 221 4.26 -3.54 18.29
CA VAL A 221 3.33 -4.65 18.08
C VAL A 221 2.93 -4.65 16.60
N PRO A 222 3.43 -5.61 15.80
CA PRO A 222 2.98 -5.77 14.42
C PRO A 222 1.51 -6.17 14.41
N VAL A 223 0.70 -5.48 13.61
CA VAL A 223 -0.72 -5.75 13.45
C VAL A 223 -1.08 -5.65 11.98
N VAL A 224 -1.84 -6.61 11.47
CA VAL A 224 -2.43 -6.53 10.13
C VAL A 224 -3.91 -6.85 10.18
N SER A 225 -4.67 -6.15 9.35
CA SER A 225 -6.04 -6.53 9.01
C SER A 225 -6.03 -7.11 7.59
N TYR A 226 -6.79 -8.16 7.37
CA TYR A 226 -7.04 -8.70 6.02
C TYR A 226 -8.42 -9.34 5.97
N ARG A 227 -8.98 -9.46 4.78
CA ARG A 227 -10.22 -10.18 4.51
C ARG A 227 -9.88 -11.58 4.00
N LYS A 228 -10.57 -12.58 4.52
CA LYS A 228 -10.52 -13.94 3.98
C LYS A 228 -11.33 -14.01 2.68
N PRO A 229 -11.20 -15.11 1.90
CA PRO A 229 -12.00 -15.32 0.69
C PRO A 229 -13.52 -15.27 0.92
N ASP A 230 -14.00 -15.57 2.14
CA ASP A 230 -15.42 -15.46 2.53
C ASP A 230 -15.85 -14.03 2.94
N ARG A 231 -14.98 -13.03 2.71
CA ARG A 231 -15.14 -11.62 3.07
C ARG A 231 -15.19 -11.34 4.58
N SER A 232 -14.91 -12.33 5.44
CA SER A 232 -14.77 -12.08 6.87
C SER A 232 -13.48 -11.32 7.17
N ASN A 233 -13.55 -10.36 8.09
CA ASN A 233 -12.36 -9.62 8.52
C ASN A 233 -11.57 -10.43 9.53
N MET A 234 -10.24 -10.43 9.38
CA MET A 234 -9.29 -10.99 10.31
C MET A 234 -8.33 -9.89 10.77
N LEU A 235 -8.14 -9.82 12.09
CA LEU A 235 -7.09 -9.04 12.71
C LEU A 235 -6.04 -10.00 13.28
N TYR A 236 -4.80 -9.89 12.82
CA TYR A 236 -3.70 -10.69 13.35
C TYR A 236 -2.67 -9.81 14.06
N LEU A 237 -2.35 -10.16 15.30
CA LEU A 237 -1.31 -9.51 16.10
C LEU A 237 -0.06 -10.38 16.19
N GLY A 238 1.08 -9.83 15.77
CA GLY A 238 2.40 -10.43 15.94
C GLY A 238 2.90 -10.35 17.38
N GLU A 239 4.08 -10.94 17.61
CA GLU A 239 4.77 -10.83 18.88
C GLU A 239 5.23 -9.39 19.15
N ALA A 240 5.15 -8.97 20.40
CA ALA A 240 5.64 -7.66 20.82
C ALA A 240 7.17 -7.64 20.78
N ILE A 241 7.74 -6.64 20.12
CA ILE A 241 9.17 -6.49 19.88
C ILE A 241 9.71 -5.41 20.81
N LYS A 242 10.77 -5.71 21.56
CA LYS A 242 11.45 -4.78 22.45
C LYS A 242 12.96 -4.96 22.30
N ALA A 243 13.70 -3.86 22.45
CA ALA A 243 15.15 -3.91 22.43
C ALA A 243 15.68 -4.80 23.56
N GLU A 244 16.57 -5.73 23.20
CA GLU A 244 17.28 -6.57 24.15
C GLU A 244 18.42 -5.79 24.83
N ALA A 245 18.93 -6.31 25.94
CA ALA A 245 20.07 -5.68 26.61
C ALA A 245 21.33 -5.80 25.72
N GLY A 246 22.02 -4.68 25.50
CA GLY A 246 23.31 -4.65 24.80
C GLY A 246 23.23 -4.47 23.28
N ILE A 247 22.03 -4.54 22.67
CA ILE A 247 21.88 -4.20 21.25
C ILE A 247 22.04 -2.69 21.04
N THR A 248 22.71 -2.28 19.97
CA THR A 248 22.76 -0.86 19.62
C THR A 248 21.42 -0.39 19.05
N ARG A 249 21.19 0.93 19.09
CA ARG A 249 20.01 1.56 18.49
C ARG A 249 19.87 1.23 17.01
N GLU A 250 20.97 1.35 16.27
CA GLU A 250 21.03 1.14 14.83
C GLU A 250 20.70 -0.32 14.49
N GLU A 251 21.36 -1.28 15.14
CA GLU A 251 21.10 -2.71 14.95
C GLU A 251 19.64 -3.06 15.25
N PHE A 252 19.11 -2.61 16.40
CA PHE A 252 17.71 -2.83 16.75
C PHE A 252 16.77 -2.24 15.72
N SER A 253 17.07 -1.01 15.25
CA SER A 253 16.21 -0.31 14.31
C SER A 253 16.15 -1.01 12.96
N THR A 254 17.29 -1.35 12.39
CA THR A 254 17.37 -1.99 11.07
C THR A 254 16.76 -3.40 11.11
N GLN A 255 17.10 -4.22 12.12
CA GLN A 255 16.55 -5.59 12.24
C GLN A 255 15.04 -5.57 12.48
N THR A 256 14.55 -4.69 13.36
CA THR A 256 13.12 -4.61 13.66
C THR A 256 12.33 -4.07 12.48
N LEU A 257 12.88 -3.10 11.73
CA LEU A 257 12.22 -2.58 10.54
C LEU A 257 12.09 -3.67 9.47
N GLN A 258 13.16 -4.44 9.22
CA GLN A 258 13.11 -5.58 8.30
C GLN A 258 12.06 -6.60 8.76
N TYR A 259 12.05 -6.97 10.04
CA TYR A 259 11.06 -7.91 10.59
C TYR A 259 9.61 -7.43 10.38
N LEU A 260 9.34 -6.13 10.58
CA LEU A 260 8.01 -5.56 10.38
C LEU A 260 7.56 -5.65 8.91
N PHE A 261 8.47 -5.42 7.96
CA PHE A 261 8.19 -5.56 6.53
C PHE A 261 8.10 -7.03 6.08
N ASP A 262 8.88 -7.95 6.66
CA ASP A 262 8.76 -9.39 6.42
C ASP A 262 7.43 -9.94 6.94
N PHE A 263 7.00 -9.47 8.12
CA PHE A 263 5.70 -9.78 8.68
C PHE A 263 4.60 -9.34 7.73
N PHE A 264 4.69 -8.12 7.20
CA PHE A 264 3.72 -7.57 6.28
C PHE A 264 3.71 -8.26 4.90
N ALA A 265 4.89 -8.51 4.34
CA ALA A 265 5.09 -9.11 3.02
C ALA A 265 4.34 -10.44 2.87
N LYS A 266 4.29 -11.26 3.92
CA LYS A 266 3.53 -12.52 3.95
C LYS A 266 2.05 -12.32 3.61
N TYR A 267 1.44 -11.26 4.12
CA TYR A 267 0.03 -10.98 3.90
C TYR A 267 -0.23 -10.32 2.56
N VAL A 268 0.66 -9.41 2.11
CA VAL A 268 0.55 -8.81 0.78
C VAL A 268 0.71 -9.85 -0.32
N ALA A 269 1.66 -10.78 -0.18
CA ALA A 269 1.83 -11.87 -1.15
C ALA A 269 0.61 -12.82 -1.18
N SER A 270 -0.06 -13.00 -0.05
CA SER A 270 -1.25 -13.87 0.04
C SER A 270 -2.54 -13.19 -0.43
N TYR A 271 -2.63 -11.87 -0.29
CA TYR A 271 -3.82 -11.05 -0.58
C TYR A 271 -3.44 -9.74 -1.28
N PRO A 272 -2.80 -9.81 -2.47
CA PRO A 272 -2.27 -8.62 -3.14
C PRO A 272 -3.37 -7.61 -3.46
N GLU A 273 -4.58 -8.07 -3.76
CA GLU A 273 -5.74 -7.23 -4.05
C GLU A 273 -6.24 -6.40 -2.86
N GLN A 274 -5.69 -6.55 -1.65
CA GLN A 274 -6.18 -5.87 -0.46
C GLN A 274 -5.29 -4.73 0.02
N TRP A 275 -4.13 -4.52 -0.61
CA TRP A 275 -3.18 -3.50 -0.18
C TRP A 275 -3.33 -2.21 -0.98
N GLU A 276 -3.67 -1.12 -0.30
CA GLU A 276 -3.80 0.21 -0.92
C GLU A 276 -2.45 0.74 -1.46
N GLY A 277 -1.33 0.28 -0.89
CA GLY A 277 0.00 0.77 -1.21
C GLY A 277 0.50 0.48 -2.62
N TRP A 278 -0.20 -0.36 -3.38
CA TRP A 278 0.05 -0.50 -4.83
C TRP A 278 -0.11 0.81 -5.61
N ASN A 279 -0.76 1.83 -5.05
CA ASN A 279 -0.86 3.13 -5.71
C ASN A 279 0.42 3.98 -5.59
N TYR A 280 1.33 3.66 -4.65
CA TYR A 280 2.43 4.55 -4.31
C TYR A 280 3.74 3.87 -3.91
N ILE A 281 3.81 2.54 -3.83
CA ILE A 281 5.01 1.81 -3.40
C ILE A 281 6.25 2.09 -4.27
N HIS A 282 6.05 2.34 -5.57
CA HIS A 282 7.13 2.69 -6.50
C HIS A 282 7.92 3.94 -6.08
N ASN A 283 7.31 4.86 -5.34
CA ASN A 283 7.99 6.04 -4.80
C ASN A 283 9.01 5.71 -3.70
N ALA A 284 8.94 4.51 -3.14
CA ALA A 284 9.86 4.03 -2.11
C ALA A 284 10.97 3.15 -2.67
N LEU A 285 10.99 2.84 -3.98
CA LEU A 285 12.03 2.00 -4.55
C LEU A 285 13.43 2.60 -4.33
N VAL A 286 14.39 1.75 -3.98
CA VAL A 286 15.80 2.14 -4.01
C VAL A 286 16.19 2.28 -5.48
N ASN A 287 16.75 3.44 -5.85
CA ASN A 287 17.13 3.77 -7.23
C ASN A 287 17.83 2.58 -7.91
N ARG A 288 17.22 2.08 -8.99
CA ARG A 288 17.78 1.04 -9.83
C ARG A 288 18.68 1.69 -10.88
N GLU A 289 19.99 1.55 -10.74
CA GLU A 289 20.89 1.73 -11.87
C GLU A 289 20.78 0.50 -12.78
N GLU A 290 19.71 0.42 -13.58
CA GLU A 290 19.63 -0.60 -14.61
C GLU A 290 20.41 -0.16 -15.84
N SER A 291 21.54 -0.82 -16.09
CA SER A 291 22.17 -0.78 -17.41
C SER A 291 21.27 -1.55 -18.38
N LEU A 292 20.63 -0.85 -19.31
CA LEU A 292 19.93 -1.47 -20.44
C LEU A 292 20.93 -2.36 -21.19
N GLN A 293 20.83 -3.68 -21.03
CA GLN A 293 21.65 -4.60 -21.80
C GLN A 293 21.30 -4.42 -23.28
N SER A 294 22.33 -4.23 -24.10
CA SER A 294 22.13 -4.12 -25.54
C SER A 294 21.52 -5.43 -26.07
N PRO A 295 20.39 -5.39 -26.78
CA PRO A 295 19.79 -6.60 -27.29
C PRO A 295 20.73 -7.27 -28.31
N PRO A 296 20.68 -8.61 -28.45
CA PRO A 296 21.53 -9.32 -29.39
C PRO A 296 21.28 -8.84 -30.82
N HIS A 297 22.29 -8.94 -31.69
CA HIS A 297 22.17 -8.47 -33.08
C HIS A 297 21.01 -9.14 -33.85
N SER A 298 20.63 -10.37 -33.47
CA SER A 298 19.46 -11.09 -33.99
C SER A 298 18.13 -10.38 -33.71
N ALA A 299 18.02 -9.59 -32.64
CA ALA A 299 16.83 -8.80 -32.33
C ALA A 299 16.51 -7.77 -33.42
N TYR A 300 17.51 -7.29 -34.16
CA TYR A 300 17.32 -6.32 -35.26
C TYR A 300 17.01 -6.96 -36.63
N LYS A 301 16.95 -8.30 -36.69
CA LYS A 301 16.79 -9.07 -37.94
C LYS A 301 15.55 -9.99 -37.93
N ARG A 302 14.58 -9.72 -37.07
CA ARG A 302 13.34 -10.52 -37.00
C ARG A 302 12.45 -10.20 -38.21
N ILE A 303 11.69 -11.20 -38.65
CA ILE A 303 10.73 -11.07 -39.78
C ILE A 303 9.48 -10.32 -39.30
N GLN A 304 9.07 -10.60 -38.07
CA GLN A 304 7.90 -10.05 -37.41
C GLN A 304 8.32 -9.54 -36.04
N TYR A 305 7.74 -8.41 -35.65
CA TYR A 305 7.90 -7.80 -34.34
C TYR A 305 6.54 -7.65 -33.66
N GLU A 306 6.54 -7.76 -32.34
CA GLU A 306 5.39 -7.46 -31.49
C GLU A 306 5.69 -6.23 -30.63
N PHE A 307 4.64 -5.56 -30.17
CA PHE A 307 4.77 -4.58 -29.10
C PHE A 307 4.95 -5.32 -27.78
N ASN A 308 5.93 -4.91 -26.99
CA ASN A 308 6.22 -5.54 -25.71
C ASN A 308 5.24 -5.09 -24.62
N PHE A 309 4.01 -5.62 -24.65
CA PHE A 309 2.99 -5.37 -23.63
C PHE A 309 3.39 -5.83 -22.23
N SER A 310 4.40 -6.71 -22.10
CA SER A 310 4.85 -7.15 -20.78
C SER A 310 5.64 -6.06 -20.07
N ARG A 311 6.47 -5.29 -20.79
CA ARG A 311 7.24 -4.18 -20.22
C ARG A 311 6.55 -2.83 -20.36
N TYR A 312 5.82 -2.59 -21.44
CA TYR A 312 5.31 -1.27 -21.78
C TYR A 312 3.79 -1.20 -21.76
N SER A 313 3.27 -0.05 -21.36
CA SER A 313 1.86 0.35 -21.52
C SER A 313 1.79 1.65 -22.31
N ILE A 314 0.68 1.86 -23.02
CA ILE A 314 0.40 3.13 -23.71
C ILE A 314 -0.91 3.70 -23.15
N PHE A 315 -0.92 4.97 -22.78
CA PHE A 315 -2.11 5.68 -22.29
C PHE A 315 -2.02 7.19 -22.55
N GLU A 316 -3.15 7.88 -22.40
CA GLU A 316 -3.20 9.34 -22.47
C GLU A 316 -2.90 9.97 -21.11
N LEU A 317 -2.10 11.03 -21.12
CA LEU A 317 -1.86 11.87 -19.96
C LEU A 317 -1.90 13.34 -20.40
N GLN A 318 -2.87 14.11 -19.88
CA GLN A 318 -3.08 15.52 -20.26
C GLN A 318 -3.18 15.72 -21.80
N ASP A 319 -3.95 14.85 -22.46
CA ASP A 319 -4.18 14.85 -23.92
C ASP A 319 -2.93 14.54 -24.77
N ALA A 320 -1.85 14.06 -24.17
CA ALA A 320 -0.67 13.55 -24.88
C ALA A 320 -0.54 12.03 -24.72
N PRO A 321 -0.27 11.28 -25.79
CA PRO A 321 -0.04 9.85 -25.69
C PRO A 321 1.34 9.58 -25.09
N VAL A 322 1.35 8.70 -24.10
CA VAL A 322 2.54 8.35 -23.32
C VAL A 322 2.81 6.85 -23.41
N LEU A 323 4.08 6.52 -23.64
CA LEU A 323 4.64 5.19 -23.44
C LEU A 323 5.21 5.08 -22.02
N PHE A 324 4.71 4.15 -21.24
CA PHE A 324 5.11 3.91 -19.87
C PHE A 324 5.93 2.62 -19.76
N ASP A 325 7.17 2.72 -19.24
CA ASP A 325 8.03 1.58 -18.91
C ASP A 325 7.72 1.08 -17.50
N LYS A 326 7.09 -0.10 -17.41
CA LYS A 326 6.69 -0.69 -16.13
C LYS A 326 7.87 -1.07 -15.24
N ILE A 327 9.07 -1.27 -15.79
CA ILE A 327 10.25 -1.66 -15.00
C ILE A 327 10.91 -0.43 -14.39
N LEU A 328 11.09 0.60 -15.22
CA LEU A 328 11.80 1.82 -14.82
C LEU A 328 10.88 2.89 -14.20
N TYR A 329 9.56 2.68 -14.25
CA TYR A 329 8.55 3.66 -13.88
C TYR A 329 8.74 5.01 -14.61
N SER A 330 9.24 4.96 -15.84
CA SER A 330 9.48 6.14 -16.68
C SER A 330 8.39 6.29 -17.74
N THR A 331 8.06 7.53 -18.03
CA THR A 331 7.09 7.91 -19.06
C THR A 331 7.80 8.66 -20.19
N TYR A 332 7.47 8.30 -21.43
CA TYR A 332 7.96 8.97 -22.62
C TYR A 332 6.77 9.45 -23.44
N GLU A 333 6.70 10.76 -23.69
CA GLU A 333 5.73 11.30 -24.64
C GLU A 333 6.05 10.75 -26.04
N ILE A 334 5.02 10.29 -26.75
CA ILE A 334 5.11 9.79 -28.12
C ILE A 334 4.18 10.60 -29.02
N SER A 335 4.31 10.48 -30.34
CA SER A 335 3.35 11.09 -31.26
C SER A 335 2.10 10.21 -31.41
N ASP A 336 0.96 10.80 -31.78
CA ASP A 336 -0.26 10.05 -32.13
C ASP A 336 0.00 8.99 -33.18
N GLY A 337 0.77 9.33 -34.22
CA GLY A 337 1.15 8.38 -35.27
C GLY A 337 1.96 7.20 -34.75
N LEU A 338 2.86 7.41 -33.78
CA LEU A 338 3.61 6.33 -33.15
C LEU A 338 2.71 5.49 -32.23
N LYS A 339 1.81 6.10 -31.46
CA LYS A 339 0.80 5.39 -30.67
C LYS A 339 -0.05 4.50 -31.55
N GLU A 340 -0.65 5.05 -32.60
CA GLU A 340 -1.51 4.31 -33.53
C GLU A 340 -0.79 3.14 -34.18
N TYR A 341 0.50 3.34 -34.50
CA TYR A 341 1.36 2.28 -35.00
C TYR A 341 1.55 1.18 -33.96
N LEU A 342 2.02 1.52 -32.75
CA LEU A 342 2.35 0.54 -31.70
C LEU A 342 1.13 -0.25 -31.19
N LEU A 343 -0.08 0.29 -31.32
CA LEU A 343 -1.33 -0.38 -30.95
C LEU A 343 -1.85 -1.38 -32.00
N LYS A 344 -1.19 -1.52 -33.15
CA LYS A 344 -1.60 -2.43 -34.24
C LYS A 344 -0.53 -3.50 -34.56
N PRO A 345 -0.07 -4.29 -33.57
CA PRO A 345 0.77 -5.44 -33.86
C PRO A 345 -0.03 -6.55 -34.57
N PRO A 346 0.64 -7.48 -35.27
CA PRO A 346 2.09 -7.59 -35.45
C PRO A 346 2.66 -6.62 -36.50
N PHE A 347 3.97 -6.35 -36.41
CA PHE A 347 4.67 -5.46 -37.35
C PHE A 347 5.54 -6.24 -38.34
N VAL A 348 5.25 -6.06 -39.63
CA VAL A 348 6.08 -6.57 -40.73
C VAL A 348 6.93 -5.43 -41.28
N ASN A 349 8.25 -5.62 -41.33
CA ASN A 349 9.22 -4.61 -41.78
C ASN A 349 9.10 -3.22 -41.09
N PRO A 350 9.05 -3.13 -39.75
CA PRO A 350 8.90 -1.86 -39.03
C PRO A 350 9.96 -0.80 -39.39
N LYS A 351 11.16 -1.25 -39.77
CA LYS A 351 12.24 -0.37 -40.26
C LYS A 351 11.84 0.50 -41.46
N GLN A 352 10.98 -0.01 -42.35
CA GLN A 352 10.50 0.74 -43.52
C GLN A 352 9.48 1.79 -43.11
N ALA A 353 8.55 1.44 -42.21
CA ALA A 353 7.49 2.34 -41.75
C ALA A 353 8.02 3.45 -40.83
N LEU A 354 8.92 3.12 -39.91
CA LEU A 354 9.40 4.03 -38.86
C LEU A 354 10.71 4.73 -39.21
N GLY A 355 11.41 4.26 -40.25
CA GLY A 355 12.77 4.66 -40.54
C GLY A 355 13.81 3.98 -39.63
N LYS A 356 15.08 4.00 -40.08
CA LYS A 356 16.18 3.25 -39.46
C LYS A 356 16.48 3.63 -38.01
N TYR A 357 16.38 4.92 -37.67
CA TYR A 357 16.75 5.42 -36.34
C TYR A 357 15.71 5.04 -35.29
N VAL A 358 14.44 5.36 -35.53
CA VAL A 358 13.33 5.04 -34.61
C VAL A 358 13.22 3.53 -34.42
N PHE A 359 13.24 2.74 -35.50
CA PHE A 359 13.22 1.27 -35.39
C PHE A 359 14.35 0.73 -34.51
N LYS A 360 15.59 1.21 -34.73
CA LYS A 360 16.73 0.77 -33.91
C LYS A 360 16.54 1.10 -32.45
N GLU A 361 16.01 2.28 -32.15
CA GLU A 361 15.78 2.73 -30.78
C GLU A 361 14.69 1.91 -30.08
N LEU A 362 13.57 1.67 -30.76
CA LEU A 362 12.48 0.84 -30.21
C LEU A 362 12.94 -0.59 -29.92
N VAL A 363 13.74 -1.20 -30.80
CA VAL A 363 14.33 -2.52 -30.55
C VAL A 363 15.38 -2.45 -29.43
N ARG A 364 16.21 -1.40 -29.39
CA ARG A 364 17.24 -1.19 -28.36
C ARG A 364 16.64 -1.11 -26.96
N GLN A 365 15.53 -0.39 -26.82
CA GLN A 365 14.80 -0.28 -25.55
C GLN A 365 13.95 -1.53 -25.26
N GLY A 366 13.74 -2.42 -26.23
CA GLY A 366 12.89 -3.60 -26.08
C GLY A 366 11.40 -3.29 -26.14
N ILE A 367 11.03 -2.15 -26.75
CA ILE A 367 9.64 -1.76 -27.04
C ILE A 367 9.09 -2.64 -28.16
N LEU A 368 9.92 -2.90 -29.17
CA LEU A 368 9.66 -3.91 -30.20
C LEU A 368 10.48 -5.14 -29.90
N ILE A 369 9.79 -6.27 -29.74
CA ILE A 369 10.40 -7.59 -29.55
C ILE A 369 10.05 -8.47 -30.74
#